data_AF-A0A8T7I3Q2-F1
#
_entry.id   AF-A0A8T7I3Q2-F1
#
_cell.length_a   1.000
_cell.length_b   1.000
_cell.length_c   1.000
_cell.angle_alpha   90.00
_cell.angle_beta   90.00
_cell.angle_gamma   90.00
#
_symmetry.space_group_name_H-M   'P 1'
#
loop_
_entity.id
_entity.type
_entity.pdbx_description
1 polymer ?
#
loop_
_entity_poly.entity_id
_entity_poly.type
_entity_poly.pdbx_seq_one_letter_code
_entity_poly.pdbx_strand_id
1 'polypeptide(L)'
;MDSLFTTLKLMLTAALFCCSLSIAAAEVYKWQDENGKWHFSDKPPVTKKDQKKVAKESAEEVATVGWKDTPKVKNKRQYRNSSARTSSNKSRKCNRSKTRSDYHDKRLKRGTSTNGSNYHNKKLRQERWKQLTNNC
;
A
#
# COMPACT_ATOMS: atom_id res chain seq x y z
N MET A 1 43.52 6.70 33.15
CA MET A 1 43.84 6.16 31.81
C MET A 1 42.69 5.32 31.26
N ASP A 2 41.90 4.68 32.12
CA ASP A 2 40.81 3.77 31.72
C ASP A 2 39.66 4.46 30.95
N SER A 3 39.37 5.73 31.25
CA SER A 3 38.33 6.51 30.58
C SER A 3 38.66 6.86 29.11
N LEU A 4 39.94 6.83 28.71
CA LEU A 4 40.35 7.02 27.31
C LEU A 4 40.21 5.72 26.50
N PHE A 5 40.46 4.57 27.14
CA PHE A 5 40.29 3.28 26.49
C PHE A 5 38.82 2.91 26.31
N THR A 6 37.93 3.33 27.23
CA THR A 6 36.48 3.11 27.09
C THR A 6 35.87 3.97 25.99
N THR A 7 36.27 5.24 25.86
CA THR A 7 35.79 6.11 24.76
C THR A 7 36.29 5.65 23.40
N LEU A 8 37.55 5.20 23.30
CA LEU A 8 38.10 4.63 22.07
C LEU A 8 37.36 3.35 21.65
N LYS A 9 37.09 2.44 22.60
CA LYS A 9 36.31 1.22 22.34
C LYS A 9 34.90 1.54 21.88
N LEU A 10 34.25 2.52 22.52
CA LEU A 10 32.88 2.91 22.18
C LEU A 10 32.79 3.52 20.76
N MET A 11 33.75 4.38 20.41
CA MET A 11 33.92 4.91 19.05
C MET A 11 34.13 3.80 18.01
N LEU A 12 35.01 2.83 18.30
CA LEU A 12 35.30 1.72 17.40
C LEU A 12 34.07 0.84 17.18
N THR A 13 33.32 0.53 18.25
CA THR A 13 32.08 -0.27 18.15
C THR A 13 30.98 0.45 17.37
N ALA A 14 30.85 1.77 17.53
CA ALA A 14 29.87 2.56 16.78
C ALA A 14 30.22 2.61 15.28
N ALA A 15 31.50 2.75 14.94
CA ALA A 15 31.95 2.72 13.55
C ALA A 15 31.69 1.37 12.88
N LEU A 16 31.97 0.25 13.57
CA LEU A 16 31.66 -1.10 13.10
C LEU A 16 30.16 -1.32 12.88
N PHE A 17 29.31 -0.77 13.75
CA PHE A 17 27.86 -0.88 13.62
C PHE A 17 27.33 -0.10 12.39
N CYS A 18 27.86 1.11 12.15
CA CYS A 18 27.48 1.91 10.97
C CYS A 18 27.85 1.24 9.64
N CYS A 19 28.98 0.53 9.58
CA CYS A 19 29.40 -0.20 8.37
C CYS A 19 28.56 -1.47 8.10
N SER A 20 27.81 -1.98 9.08
CA SER A 20 26.97 -3.17 8.92
C SER A 20 25.62 -2.91 8.24
N LEU A 21 25.27 -1.64 8.00
CA LEU A 21 24.09 -1.27 7.19
C LEU A 21 24.42 -1.43 5.70
N SER A 22 24.77 -2.65 5.27
CA SER A 22 24.67 -2.99 3.85
C SER A 22 23.21 -2.89 3.46
N ILE A 23 22.90 -1.90 2.64
CA ILE A 23 21.58 -1.71 2.03
C ILE A 23 21.28 -3.01 1.29
N ALA A 24 20.35 -3.81 1.82
CA ALA A 24 19.74 -4.90 1.08
C ALA A 24 18.97 -4.27 -0.09
N ALA A 25 19.68 -4.05 -1.20
CA ALA A 25 19.11 -3.50 -2.42
C ALA A 25 18.25 -4.62 -3.03
N ALA A 26 16.94 -4.51 -2.85
CA ALA A 26 16.02 -5.33 -3.63
C ALA A 26 16.21 -4.95 -5.10
N GLU A 27 16.74 -5.88 -5.89
CA GLU A 27 16.94 -5.70 -7.33
C GLU A 27 15.58 -5.70 -8.04
N VAL A 28 14.98 -4.52 -8.20
CA VAL A 28 13.74 -4.35 -8.97
C VAL A 28 14.11 -4.18 -10.44
N TYR A 29 13.72 -5.13 -11.28
CA TYR A 29 13.97 -5.08 -12.72
C TYR A 29 12.97 -4.13 -13.39
N LYS A 30 13.49 -3.22 -14.23
CA LYS A 30 12.69 -2.31 -15.07
C LYS A 30 12.97 -2.56 -16.55
N TRP A 31 11.92 -2.67 -17.36
CA TRP A 31 12.05 -2.73 -18.82
C TRP A 31 10.91 -1.99 -19.50
N GLN A 32 11.15 -1.62 -20.75
CA GLN A 32 10.17 -0.98 -21.61
C GLN A 32 9.64 -2.02 -22.61
N ASP A 33 8.33 -2.08 -22.79
CA ASP A 33 7.72 -2.94 -23.80
C ASP A 33 7.73 -2.32 -25.20
N GLU A 34 7.31 -3.09 -26.20
CA GLU A 34 7.24 -2.67 -27.62
C GLU A 34 6.31 -1.46 -27.84
N ASN A 35 5.40 -1.20 -26.90
CA ASN A 35 4.47 -0.07 -26.93
C ASN A 35 4.98 1.15 -26.13
N GLY A 36 6.22 1.08 -25.61
CA GLY A 36 6.84 2.17 -24.86
C GLY A 36 6.44 2.27 -23.39
N LYS A 37 5.68 1.30 -22.85
CA LYS A 37 5.23 1.29 -21.45
C LYS A 37 6.29 0.66 -20.54
N TRP A 38 6.49 1.31 -19.40
CA TRP A 38 7.40 0.83 -18.36
C TRP A 38 6.76 -0.26 -17.50
N HIS A 39 7.50 -1.34 -17.29
CA HIS A 39 7.16 -2.46 -16.41
C HIS A 39 8.22 -2.64 -15.33
N PHE A 40 7.77 -3.04 -14.15
CA PHE A 40 8.62 -3.32 -12.98
C PHE A 40 8.26 -4.70 -12.43
N SER A 41 9.26 -5.52 -12.11
CA SER A 41 9.05 -6.87 -11.56
C SER A 41 10.20 -7.25 -10.64
N ASP A 42 9.88 -8.07 -9.64
CA ASP A 42 10.88 -8.71 -8.76
C ASP A 42 11.59 -9.88 -9.46
N LYS A 43 11.10 -10.29 -10.64
CA LYS A 43 11.67 -11.35 -11.48
C LYS A 43 12.27 -10.76 -12.75
N PRO A 44 13.44 -11.24 -13.21
CA PRO A 44 14.05 -10.77 -14.44
C PRO A 44 13.14 -11.03 -15.65
N PRO A 45 13.17 -10.16 -16.67
CA PRO A 45 12.38 -10.38 -17.88
C PRO A 45 12.87 -11.64 -18.59
N VAL A 46 11.96 -12.60 -18.79
CA VAL A 46 12.26 -13.85 -19.50
C VAL A 46 12.61 -13.48 -20.94
N THR A 47 13.89 -13.50 -21.28
CA THR A 47 14.30 -13.26 -22.66
C THR A 47 13.72 -14.37 -23.54
N LYS A 48 13.33 -14.04 -24.77
CA LYS A 48 12.75 -15.01 -25.73
C LYS A 48 13.64 -16.25 -26.00
N LYS A 49 14.89 -16.26 -25.49
CA LYS A 49 15.83 -17.39 -25.58
C LYS A 49 15.59 -18.47 -24.52
N ASP A 50 15.01 -18.13 -23.36
CA ASP A 50 14.74 -19.09 -22.28
C ASP A 50 13.42 -19.85 -22.46
N GLN A 51 12.54 -19.35 -23.34
CA GLN A 51 11.28 -20.03 -23.69
C GLN A 51 11.51 -21.35 -24.44
N LYS A 52 12.72 -21.61 -24.97
CA LYS A 52 13.02 -22.85 -25.71
C LYS A 52 13.30 -24.07 -24.82
N LYS A 53 13.41 -23.88 -23.49
CA LYS A 53 13.66 -24.97 -22.52
C LYS A 53 12.50 -25.27 -21.57
N VAL A 54 11.34 -24.66 -21.77
CA VAL A 54 10.11 -25.23 -21.21
C VAL A 54 9.62 -26.23 -22.26
N ALA A 55 10.07 -27.48 -22.11
CA ALA A 55 9.46 -28.63 -22.76
C ALA A 55 7.94 -28.48 -22.67
N LYS A 56 7.20 -28.46 -23.79
CA LYS A 56 6.73 -29.67 -24.45
C LYS A 56 6.16 -30.73 -23.48
N GLU A 57 5.63 -30.31 -22.34
CA GLU A 57 4.48 -31.00 -21.75
C GLU A 57 3.31 -30.71 -22.70
N SER A 58 2.75 -31.77 -23.27
CA SER A 58 1.60 -31.70 -24.16
C SER A 58 0.53 -30.87 -23.48
N ALA A 59 0.30 -29.66 -23.98
CA ALA A 59 -0.95 -28.97 -23.75
C ALA A 59 -2.03 -29.88 -24.31
N GLU A 60 -2.62 -30.73 -23.46
CA GLU A 60 -3.94 -31.28 -23.72
C GLU A 60 -4.80 -30.06 -24.04
N GLU A 61 -5.38 -30.09 -25.23
CA GLU A 61 -6.21 -29.03 -25.75
C GLU A 61 -7.32 -28.79 -24.72
N VAL A 62 -7.18 -27.70 -23.96
CA VAL A 62 -8.17 -27.34 -22.94
C VAL A 62 -9.47 -27.14 -23.69
N ALA A 63 -10.43 -28.04 -23.47
CA ALA A 63 -11.75 -27.96 -24.08
C ALA A 63 -12.39 -26.64 -23.67
N THR A 64 -12.28 -25.64 -24.55
CA THR A 64 -12.88 -24.34 -24.35
C THR A 64 -14.37 -24.50 -24.63
N VAL A 65 -15.18 -24.46 -23.57
CA VAL A 65 -16.63 -24.33 -23.72
C VAL A 65 -16.91 -23.02 -24.44
N GLY A 66 -17.68 -23.09 -25.54
CA GLY A 66 -18.10 -21.90 -26.26
C GLY A 66 -18.89 -20.98 -25.34
N TRP A 67 -18.78 -19.67 -25.55
CA TRP A 67 -19.48 -18.66 -24.75
C TRP A 67 -21.00 -18.91 -24.63
N LYS A 68 -21.59 -19.56 -25.64
CA LYS A 68 -23.01 -19.94 -25.65
C LYS A 68 -23.35 -21.08 -24.66
N ASP A 69 -22.38 -21.91 -24.33
CA ASP A 69 -22.52 -23.09 -23.45
C ASP A 69 -22.15 -22.78 -22.00
N THR A 70 -21.73 -21.54 -21.71
CA THR A 70 -21.44 -21.12 -20.33
C THR A 70 -22.70 -21.23 -19.48
N PRO A 71 -22.69 -22.01 -18.37
CA PRO A 71 -23.88 -22.15 -17.54
C PRO A 71 -24.30 -20.80 -16.99
N LYS A 72 -25.56 -20.42 -17.22
CA LYS A 72 -26.13 -19.19 -16.67
C LYS A 72 -26.17 -19.30 -15.15
N VAL A 73 -25.19 -18.72 -14.49
CA VAL A 73 -25.19 -18.55 -13.04
C VAL A 73 -26.39 -17.69 -12.68
N LYS A 74 -27.45 -18.33 -12.18
CA LYS A 74 -28.61 -17.62 -11.60
C LYS A 74 -28.13 -16.98 -10.30
N ASN A 75 -27.49 -15.82 -10.43
CA ASN A 75 -27.13 -15.02 -9.29
C ASN A 75 -28.43 -14.49 -8.70
N LYS A 76 -28.99 -15.21 -7.72
CA LYS A 76 -30.07 -14.70 -6.86
C LYS A 76 -29.45 -13.58 -6.04
N ARG A 77 -29.26 -12.41 -6.66
CA ARG A 77 -29.08 -11.15 -5.95
C ARG A 77 -30.31 -11.02 -5.08
N GLN A 78 -30.18 -11.40 -3.82
CA GLN A 78 -31.16 -11.05 -2.80
C GLN A 78 -31.26 -9.53 -2.87
N TYR A 79 -32.32 -9.04 -3.50
CA TYR A 79 -32.70 -7.64 -3.51
C TYR A 79 -33.05 -7.29 -2.07
N ARG A 80 -32.03 -7.03 -1.26
CA ARG A 80 -32.18 -6.48 0.08
C ARG A 80 -32.67 -5.06 -0.13
N ASN A 81 -33.97 -4.84 0.06
CA ASN A 81 -34.64 -3.55 0.06
C ASN A 81 -33.73 -2.45 0.63
N SER A 82 -33.16 -1.67 -0.28
CA SER A 82 -32.11 -0.67 0.01
C SER A 82 -32.66 0.65 0.57
N SER A 83 -33.98 0.82 0.57
CA SER A 83 -34.62 2.12 0.83
C SER A 83 -34.63 2.55 2.31
N ALA A 84 -34.59 1.61 3.27
CA ALA A 84 -34.60 1.94 4.71
C ALA A 84 -33.19 2.01 5.36
N ARG A 85 -32.13 1.64 4.64
CA ARG A 85 -30.76 1.55 5.18
C ARG A 85 -29.86 2.74 4.86
N THR A 86 -30.30 3.65 3.99
CA THR A 86 -29.46 4.75 3.48
C THR A 86 -29.22 5.84 4.52
N SER A 87 -30.21 6.26 5.31
CA SER A 87 -30.03 7.32 6.31
C SER A 87 -29.18 6.87 7.52
N SER A 88 -29.44 5.68 8.06
CA SER A 88 -28.68 5.15 9.21
C SER A 88 -27.25 4.73 8.85
N ASN A 89 -27.01 4.23 7.63
CA ASN A 89 -25.65 3.90 7.18
C ASN A 89 -24.83 5.14 6.80
N LYS A 90 -25.45 6.21 6.29
CA LYS A 90 -24.73 7.47 6.02
C LYS A 90 -24.22 8.09 7.33
N SER A 91 -25.09 8.15 8.34
CA SER A 91 -24.75 8.52 9.72
C SER A 91 -23.61 7.66 10.31
N ARG A 92 -23.70 6.32 10.20
CA ARG A 92 -22.62 5.41 10.67
C ARG A 92 -21.30 5.63 9.93
N LYS A 93 -21.33 5.83 8.62
CA LYS A 93 -20.13 6.07 7.80
C LYS A 93 -19.47 7.40 8.21
N CYS A 94 -20.28 8.43 8.47
CA CYS A 94 -19.79 9.73 8.92
C CYS A 94 -19.25 9.70 10.34
N ASN A 95 -19.91 9.00 11.27
CA ASN A 95 -19.39 8.80 12.62
C ASN A 95 -18.06 8.02 12.61
N ARG A 96 -17.94 6.99 11.77
CA ARG A 96 -16.69 6.21 11.64
C ARG A 96 -15.54 7.06 11.09
N SER A 97 -15.80 7.88 10.07
CA SER A 97 -14.82 8.83 9.55
C SER A 97 -14.43 9.87 10.60
N LYS A 98 -15.38 10.30 11.44
CA LYS A 98 -15.13 11.24 12.55
C LYS A 98 -14.19 10.69 13.60
N THR A 99 -14.51 9.51 14.13
CA THR A 99 -13.67 8.86 15.13
C THR A 99 -12.25 8.60 14.61
N ARG A 100 -12.11 8.23 13.33
CA ARG A 100 -10.80 7.99 12.72
C ARG A 100 -9.97 9.28 12.60
N SER A 101 -10.57 10.36 12.12
CA SER A 101 -9.90 11.65 12.03
C SER A 101 -9.52 12.21 13.41
N ASP A 102 -10.40 12.10 14.40
CA ASP A 102 -10.13 12.52 15.78
C ASP A 102 -8.98 11.73 16.40
N TYR A 103 -8.90 10.43 16.11
CA TYR A 103 -7.78 9.59 16.52
C TYR A 103 -6.44 10.06 15.91
N HIS A 104 -6.41 10.35 14.61
CA HIS A 104 -5.21 10.86 13.95
C HIS A 104 -4.80 12.24 14.50
N ASP A 105 -5.75 13.14 14.78
CA ASP A 105 -5.46 14.45 15.36
C ASP A 105 -4.86 14.34 16.78
N LYS A 106 -5.42 13.47 17.63
CA LYS A 106 -4.88 13.18 18.97
C LYS A 106 -3.50 12.55 18.93
N ARG A 107 -3.20 11.72 17.92
CA ARG A 107 -1.88 11.10 17.74
C ARG A 107 -0.84 12.13 17.31
N LEU A 108 -1.20 13.02 16.38
CA LEU A 108 -0.32 14.11 15.95
C LEU A 108 -0.03 15.08 17.10
N LYS A 109 -1.05 15.48 17.87
CA LYS A 109 -0.87 16.37 19.04
C LYS A 109 0.09 15.82 20.09
N ARG A 110 0.10 14.50 20.30
CA ARG A 110 1.05 13.83 21.20
C ARG A 110 2.48 13.79 20.66
N GLY A 111 2.66 13.83 19.34
CA GLY A 111 3.98 13.83 18.68
C GLY A 111 4.56 15.21 18.39
N THR A 112 3.75 16.28 18.34
CA THR A 112 4.19 17.63 17.95
C THR A 112 4.46 18.56 19.13
N SER A 113 4.88 18.03 20.28
CA SER A 113 5.11 18.85 21.49
C SER A 113 6.39 19.70 21.45
N THR A 114 7.22 19.61 20.40
CA THR A 114 8.56 20.22 20.46
C THR A 114 8.86 21.33 19.47
N ASN A 115 8.11 21.56 18.38
CA ASN A 115 8.43 22.66 17.46
C ASN A 115 7.19 23.23 16.77
N GLY A 116 6.99 24.55 16.90
CA GLY A 116 5.77 25.32 16.59
C GLY A 116 5.39 25.48 15.10
N SER A 117 5.56 24.47 14.25
CA SER A 117 5.43 24.60 12.79
C SER A 117 4.04 24.28 12.20
N ASN A 118 2.95 24.25 12.97
CA ASN A 118 1.73 23.55 12.50
C ASN A 118 0.40 24.32 12.53
N TYR A 119 0.41 25.65 12.50
CA TYR A 119 -0.82 26.46 12.45
C TYR A 119 -1.54 26.36 11.08
N HIS A 120 -0.78 26.38 9.97
CA HIS A 120 -1.32 26.32 8.61
C HIS A 120 -2.07 25.02 8.32
N ASN A 121 -1.55 23.89 8.82
CA ASN A 121 -2.16 22.58 8.69
C ASN A 121 -3.43 22.45 9.55
N LYS A 122 -3.57 23.21 10.65
CA LYS A 122 -4.79 23.21 11.47
C LYS A 122 -5.99 23.80 10.70
N LYS A 123 -5.79 24.91 9.98
CA LYS A 123 -6.85 25.54 9.17
C LYS A 123 -7.27 24.66 8.00
N LEU A 124 -6.30 24.14 7.23
CA LEU A 124 -6.57 23.21 6.12
C LEU A 124 -7.30 21.94 6.59
N ARG A 125 -6.98 21.44 7.78
CA ARG A 125 -7.70 20.30 8.39
C ARG A 125 -9.14 20.65 8.74
N GLN A 126 -9.41 21.82 9.30
CA GLN A 126 -10.77 22.27 9.60
C GLN A 126 -11.60 22.47 8.33
N GLU A 127 -11.01 23.03 7.27
CA GLU A 127 -11.68 23.21 5.98
C GLU A 127 -11.98 21.88 5.28
N ARG A 128 -11.01 20.96 5.26
CA ARG A 128 -11.21 19.59 4.75
C ARG A 128 -12.30 18.86 5.53
N TRP A 129 -12.37 19.09 6.84
CA TRP A 129 -13.43 18.57 7.69
C TRP A 129 -14.81 19.11 7.31
N LYS A 130 -14.94 20.42 7.10
CA LYS A 130 -16.21 21.04 6.64
C LYS A 130 -16.69 20.40 5.33
N GLN A 131 -15.78 20.13 4.39
CA GLN A 131 -16.14 19.46 3.14
C GLN A 131 -16.60 17.99 3.32
N LEU A 132 -16.01 17.27 4.28
CA LEU A 132 -16.41 15.89 4.57
C LEU A 132 -17.77 15.82 5.28
N THR A 133 -18.09 16.78 6.16
CA THR A 133 -19.40 16.83 6.84
C THR A 133 -20.53 17.30 5.94
N ASN A 134 -20.25 18.14 4.94
CA ASN A 134 -21.26 18.56 3.97
C ASN A 134 -21.78 17.40 3.10
N ASN A 135 -21.01 16.30 3.03
CA ASN A 135 -21.37 15.09 2.28
C ASN A 135 -22.01 13.97 3.14
N CYS A 136 -22.38 14.27 4.41
CA CYS A 136 -22.88 13.30 5.41
C CYS A 136 -24.41 13.11 5.53
#